data_AF-A0A6J6Y999-F1
#
_entry.id   AF-A0A6J6Y999-F1
#
_cell.length_a   1.000
_cell.length_b   1.000
_cell.length_c   1.000
_cell.angle_alpha   90.00
_cell.angle_beta   90.00
_cell.angle_gamma   90.00
#
_symmetry.space_group_name_H-M   'P 1'
#
loop_
_entity.id
_entity.type
_entity.pdbx_description
1 polymer ?
#
loop_
_entity_poly.entity_id
_entity_poly.type
_entity_poly.pdbx_seq_one_letter_code
_entity_poly.pdbx_strand_id
1 'polypeptide(L)'
;MNYTQIAICAVLLAILFDLWLIKSRLLTRKVFWTSYAIIIFFQLITNWWLTSRNIVMYADSAILGVRIASAPVEDLLFGFALVLSVLDLWVYWGKKGIERK
;
A
#
# COMPACT_ATOMS: atom_id res chain seq x y z
N MET A 1 9.03 11.50 -14.21
CA MET A 1 9.22 10.78 -12.93
C MET A 1 9.07 9.31 -13.23
N ASN A 2 10.07 8.50 -12.89
CA ASN A 2 9.94 7.05 -12.99
C ASN A 2 8.89 6.57 -12.00
N TYR A 3 8.17 5.51 -12.34
CA TYR A 3 7.09 4.95 -11.52
C TYR A 3 7.56 4.66 -10.07
N THR A 4 8.79 4.19 -9.92
CA THR A 4 9.43 3.97 -8.63
C THR A 4 9.60 5.24 -7.80
N GLN A 5 9.92 6.38 -8.43
CA GLN A 5 10.04 7.65 -7.70
C GLN A 5 8.69 8.07 -7.13
N ILE A 6 7.60 7.84 -7.88
CA ILE A 6 6.24 8.11 -7.42
C ILE A 6 5.88 7.19 -6.26
N ALA A 7 6.19 5.89 -6.36
CA ALA A 7 5.92 4.91 -5.32
C ALA A 7 6.67 5.24 -4.01
N ILE A 8 7.96 5.56 -4.09
CA ILE A 8 8.77 5.95 -2.93
C ILE A 8 8.22 7.23 -2.30
N CYS A 9 7.92 8.25 -3.11
CA CYS A 9 7.31 9.49 -2.62
C CYS A 9 5.97 9.23 -1.93
N ALA A 10 5.11 8.39 -2.49
CA ALA A 10 3.82 8.04 -1.90
C ALA A 10 3.98 7.37 -0.52
N VAL A 11 4.91 6.42 -0.39
CA VAL A 11 5.21 5.77 0.90
C VAL A 11 5.72 6.77 1.92
N LEU A 12 6.68 7.62 1.55
CA LEU A 12 7.22 8.64 2.46
C LEU A 12 6.14 9.61 2.91
N LEU A 13 5.29 10.08 1.99
CA LEU A 13 4.16 10.94 2.32
C LEU A 13 3.17 10.25 3.26
N ALA A 14 2.82 8.99 3.01
CA ALA A 14 1.90 8.23 3.87
C ALA A 14 2.47 8.04 5.28
N ILE A 15 3.76 7.73 5.43
CA ILE A 15 4.42 7.59 6.73
C ILE A 15 4.44 8.94 7.48
N LEU A 16 4.77 10.03 6.78
CA LEU A 16 4.72 11.37 7.37
C LEU A 16 3.28 11.74 7.78
N PHE A 17 2.29 11.33 6.99
CA PHE A 17 0.88 11.56 7.28
C PHE A 17 0.42 10.83 8.56
N ASP A 18 0.74 9.54 8.72
CA ASP A 18 0.45 8.76 9.94
C ASP A 18 1.10 9.36 11.18
N LEU A 19 2.41 9.65 11.09
CA LEU A 19 3.21 9.97 12.25
C LEU A 19 3.10 11.44 12.68
N TRP A 20 3.01 12.38 11.74
CA TRP A 20 3.12 13.81 12.02
C TRP A 20 1.81 14.59 11.87
N LEU A 21 0.99 14.27 10.85
CA LEU A 21 -0.26 14.99 10.58
C LEU A 21 -1.42 14.44 11.42
N ILE A 22 -1.79 13.18 11.21
CA ILE A 22 -2.91 12.56 11.92
C ILE A 22 -2.49 12.05 13.29
N LYS A 23 -1.21 11.69 13.46
CA LYS A 23 -0.65 11.13 14.71
C LYS A 23 -1.44 9.89 15.17
N SER A 24 -1.96 9.12 14.23
CA SER A 24 -2.67 7.85 14.44
C SER A 24 -1.70 6.80 15.00
N ARG A 25 -0.43 6.87 14.58
CA ARG A 25 0.66 5.94 14.94
C ARG A 25 0.27 4.51 14.61
N LEU A 26 -0.47 4.29 13.51
CA LEU A 26 -0.93 2.97 13.09
C LEU A 26 0.25 2.03 12.82
N LEU A 27 1.36 2.58 12.31
CA LEU A 27 2.60 1.83 12.08
C LEU A 27 3.20 1.22 13.36
N THR A 28 2.89 1.76 14.53
CA THR A 28 3.40 1.22 15.81
C THR A 28 2.55 0.06 16.36
N ARG A 29 1.38 -0.20 15.77
CA ARG A 29 0.42 -1.20 16.29
C ARG A 29 0.63 -2.55 15.62
N LYS A 30 0.73 -3.61 16.43
CA LYS A 30 0.82 -5.00 15.93
C LYS A 30 -0.37 -5.40 15.04
N VAL A 31 -1.57 -4.93 15.38
CA VAL A 31 -2.80 -5.23 14.63
C VAL A 31 -2.70 -4.76 13.17
N PHE A 32 -2.10 -3.59 12.92
CA PHE A 32 -1.91 -3.10 11.56
C PHE A 32 -1.04 -4.05 10.74
N TRP A 33 0.10 -4.49 11.30
CA TRP A 33 1.01 -5.40 10.62
C TRP A 33 0.40 -6.79 10.39
N THR A 34 -0.39 -7.31 11.34
CA THR A 34 -1.10 -8.58 11.15
C THR A 34 -2.10 -8.48 10.00
N SER A 35 -2.92 -7.43 9.97
CA SER A 35 -3.89 -7.22 8.88
C SER A 35 -3.18 -7.00 7.53
N TYR A 36 -2.10 -6.22 7.53
CA TYR A 36 -1.33 -5.94 6.32
C TYR A 36 -0.62 -7.20 5.78
N ALA A 37 -0.16 -8.11 6.65
CA ALA A 37 0.40 -9.39 6.24
C ALA A 37 -0.64 -10.26 5.50
N ILE A 38 -1.89 -10.27 5.96
CA ILE A 38 -3.00 -10.95 5.27
C ILE A 38 -3.23 -10.32 3.89
N ILE A 39 -3.26 -8.98 3.81
CA ILE A 39 -3.43 -8.26 2.55
C ILE A 39 -2.31 -8.62 1.55
N ILE A 40 -1.04 -8.52 1.96
CA ILE A 40 0.09 -8.90 1.10
C ILE A 40 -0.01 -10.34 0.64
N PHE A 41 -0.36 -11.28 1.53
CA PHE A 41 -0.46 -12.69 1.18
C PHE A 41 -1.46 -12.92 0.02
N PHE A 42 -2.67 -12.37 0.14
CA PHE A 42 -3.66 -12.48 -0.92
C PHE A 42 -3.30 -11.66 -2.16
N GLN A 43 -2.68 -10.49 -1.99
CA GLN A 43 -2.22 -9.64 -3.09
C GLN A 43 -1.20 -10.37 -3.95
N LEU A 44 -0.22 -11.05 -3.36
CA LEU A 44 0.79 -11.81 -4.08
C LEU A 44 0.19 -13.00 -4.82
N ILE A 45 -0.70 -13.76 -4.18
CA ILE A 45 -1.37 -14.91 -4.82
C ILE A 45 -2.18 -14.45 -6.04
N THR A 46 -2.94 -13.37 -5.88
CA THR A 46 -3.82 -12.86 -6.94
C THR A 46 -3.02 -12.27 -8.10
N ASN A 47 -1.98 -11.50 -7.80
CA ASN A 47 -1.08 -10.98 -8.82
C ASN A 47 -0.38 -12.11 -9.58
N TRP A 48 0.16 -13.10 -8.87
CA TRP A 48 0.77 -14.26 -9.50
C TRP A 48 -0.20 -14.99 -10.44
N TRP A 49 -1.45 -15.18 -10.01
CA TRP A 49 -2.49 -15.80 -10.84
C TRP A 49 -2.80 -14.97 -12.10
N LEU A 50 -2.98 -13.66 -11.96
CA LEU A 50 -3.31 -12.75 -13.06
C LEU A 50 -2.17 -12.65 -14.08
N THR A 51 -0.92 -12.60 -13.62
CA THR A 51 0.26 -12.56 -14.49
C THR A 51 0.47 -13.91 -15.20
N SER A 52 0.24 -15.03 -14.52
CA SER A 52 0.32 -16.38 -15.13
C SER A 52 -0.68 -16.56 -16.29
N ARG A 53 -1.82 -15.87 -16.25
CA ARG A 53 -2.84 -15.88 -17.31
C ARG A 53 -2.62 -14.83 -18.40
N ASN A 54 -1.53 -14.05 -18.35
CA ASN A 54 -1.27 -12.91 -19.24
C ASN A 54 -2.42 -11.88 -19.28
N ILE A 55 -3.24 -11.80 -18.22
CA ILE A 55 -4.37 -10.86 -18.15
C ILE A 55 -3.87 -9.46 -17.79
N VAL A 56 -2.88 -9.40 -16.89
CA VAL A 56 -2.20 -8.16 -16.49
C VAL A 56 -0.73 -8.30 -16.83
N MET A 57 -0.34 -7.66 -17.93
CA MET A 57 1.03 -7.62 -18.42
C MET A 57 1.55 -6.21 -18.24
N TYR A 58 2.63 -6.09 -17.48
CA TYR A 58 3.32 -4.83 -17.30
C TYR A 58 4.40 -4.68 -18.37
N ALA A 59 4.45 -3.53 -19.03
CA ALA A 59 5.50 -3.21 -19.99
C ALA A 59 6.84 -3.02 -19.27
N ASP A 60 7.91 -3.66 -19.77
CA ASP A 60 9.25 -3.59 -19.19
C ASP A 60 9.85 -2.16 -19.18
N SER A 61 9.26 -1.23 -19.94
CA SER A 61 9.64 0.19 -19.98
C SER A 61 9.12 1.02 -18.80
N ALA A 62 8.22 0.49 -17.96
CA ALA A 62 7.57 1.22 -16.87
C ALA A 62 8.06 0.84 -15.46
N ILE A 63 8.90 -0.19 -15.33
CA ILE A 63 9.27 -0.79 -14.03
C ILE A 63 10.79 -0.95 -13.94
N LEU A 64 11.38 -0.81 -12.73
CA LEU A 64 12.82 -1.02 -12.48
C LEU A 64 13.31 -2.47 -12.64
N GLY A 65 12.44 -3.40 -13.07
CA GLY A 65 12.80 -4.80 -13.33
C GLY A 65 12.83 -5.72 -12.10
N VAL A 66 12.63 -5.21 -10.87
CA VAL A 66 12.55 -6.06 -9.67
C VAL A 66 11.12 -6.54 -9.48
N ARG A 67 10.90 -7.85 -9.68
CA ARG A 67 9.61 -8.51 -9.52
C ARG A 67 9.63 -9.43 -8.30
N ILE A 68 8.65 -9.30 -7.42
CA ILE A 68 8.39 -10.24 -6.32
C ILE A 68 7.12 -11.01 -6.67
N ALA A 69 7.23 -12.33 -6.85
CA ALA A 69 6.11 -13.20 -7.26
C ALA A 69 5.36 -12.68 -8.51
N SER A 70 6.10 -12.25 -9.53
CA SER A 70 5.61 -11.66 -10.79
C SER A 70 5.02 -10.24 -10.69
N ALA A 71 4.82 -9.70 -9.47
CA ALA A 71 4.36 -8.32 -9.25
C ALA A 71 5.55 -7.34 -9.17
N PRO A 72 5.41 -6.11 -9.71
CA PRO A 72 6.38 -5.02 -9.49
C PRO A 72 6.49 -4.67 -8.00
N VAL A 73 7.71 -4.42 -7.50
CA VAL A 73 7.90 -3.97 -6.10
C VAL A 73 7.18 -2.64 -5.86
N GLU A 74 7.10 -1.80 -6.89
CA GLU A 74 6.40 -0.53 -6.84
C GLU A 74 4.91 -0.66 -6.51
N ASP A 75 4.22 -1.70 -7.02
CA ASP A 75 2.80 -1.96 -6.70
C ASP A 75 2.60 -2.32 -5.22
N LEU A 76 3.56 -3.03 -4.61
CA LEU A 76 3.52 -3.35 -3.18
C LEU A 76 3.71 -2.07 -2.34
N LEU A 77 4.65 -1.22 -2.73
CA LEU A 77 4.90 0.07 -2.08
C LEU A 77 3.69 1.01 -2.21
N PHE A 78 3.09 1.08 -3.40
CA PHE A 78 1.92 1.91 -3.63
C PHE A 78 0.70 1.38 -2.86
N GLY A 79 0.51 0.07 -2.86
CA GLY A 79 -0.53 -0.60 -2.06
C GLY A 79 -0.35 -0.34 -0.56
N PHE A 80 0.88 -0.39 -0.04
CA PHE A 80 1.18 -0.01 1.34
C PHE A 80 0.75 1.43 1.66
N ALA A 81 1.20 2.38 0.84
CA ALA A 81 0.91 3.80 1.03
C ALA A 81 -0.60 4.07 1.03
N LEU A 82 -1.33 3.42 0.11
CA LEU A 82 -2.78 3.53 0.01
C LEU A 82 -3.47 2.97 1.26
N VAL A 83 -3.13 1.75 1.67
CA VAL A 83 -3.75 1.11 2.85
C VAL A 83 -3.50 1.93 4.12
N LEU A 84 -2.27 2.38 4.34
CA LEU A 84 -1.91 3.21 5.49
C LEU A 84 -2.71 4.52 5.49
N SER A 85 -2.73 5.24 4.37
CA SER A 85 -3.40 6.54 4.26
C SER A 85 -4.91 6.44 4.48
N VAL A 86 -5.55 5.42 3.92
CA VAL A 86 -7.00 5.19 4.08
C VAL A 86 -7.35 4.88 5.53
N LEU A 87 -6.56 4.01 6.18
CA LEU A 87 -6.78 3.66 7.59
C LEU A 87 -6.55 4.85 8.52
N ASP A 88 -5.53 5.67 8.25
CA ASP A 88 -5.29 6.90 9.01
C ASP A 88 -6.46 7.87 8.90
N LEU A 89 -6.98 8.07 7.68
CA LEU A 89 -8.16 8.90 7.46
C LEU A 89 -9.36 8.33 8.22
N TRP A 90 -9.60 7.02 8.16
CA TRP A 90 -10.70 6.41 8.90
C TRP A 90 -10.57 6.64 10.40
N VAL A 91 -9.40 6.39 10.99
CA VAL A 91 -9.15 6.63 12.42
C VAL A 91 -9.35 8.11 12.78
N TYR A 92 -8.91 9.03 11.92
CA TYR A 92 -9.08 10.47 12.14
C TYR A 92 -10.54 10.91 12.12
N TRP A 93 -11.31 10.49 11.12
CA TRP A 93 -12.72 10.85 10.97
C TRP A 93 -13.61 10.14 12.00
N GLY A 94 -13.30 8.89 12.34
CA GLY A 94 -13.96 8.14 13.41
C GLY A 94 -13.78 8.80 14.77
N LYS A 95 -12.56 9.29 15.10
CA LYS A 95 -12.31 10.08 16.33
C LYS A 95 -13.12 11.38 16.39
N LYS A 96 -13.41 11.99 15.24
CA LYS A 96 -14.23 13.22 15.17
C LYS A 96 -15.74 12.95 15.22
N GLY A 97 -16.17 11.68 15.33
CA GLY A 97 -17.59 11.33 15.42
C GLY A 97 -18.36 11.61 14.13
N ILE A 98 -17.67 11.66 12.98
CA ILE A 98 -18.31 11.82 11.66
C ILE A 98 -18.86 10.48 11.15
N GLU A 99 -18.46 9.36 11.77
CA GLU A 99 -19.17 8.09 11.62
C GLU A 99 -20.58 8.23 12.20
N ARG A 100 -21.57 8.32 11.30
CA ARG A 100 -22.98 8.26 11.69
C ARG A 100 -23.24 6.91 12.35
N LYS A 101 -23.92 6.95 13.50
CA LYS A 101 -24.58 5.79 14.12
C LYS A 101 -25.53 5.12 13.13
#